data_AF-A0A0Q6MLY4-F1
#
_entry.id   AF-A0A0Q6MLY4-F1
#
_cell.length_a   1.000
_cell.length_b   1.000
_cell.length_c   1.000
_cell.angle_alpha   90.00
_cell.angle_beta   90.00
_cell.angle_gamma   90.00
#
_symmetry.space_group_name_H-M   'P 1'
#
loop_
_entity.id
_entity.type
_entity.pdbx_description
1 polymer ?
#
loop_
_entity_poly.entity_id
_entity_poly.type
_entity_poly.pdbx_seq_one_letter_code
_entity_poly.pdbx_strand_id
1 'polypeptide(L)' 'MKVFLGLKTRPELLSKLQQTVGRKPSAAEILEQRISFVFGSLKPDSGITREQVRQILLEHDGSVSKS' A
#
# COMPACT_ATOMS: atom_id res chain seq x y z
N MET A 1 5.68 -29.43 -22.72
CA MET A 1 5.93 -28.82 -21.40
C MET A 1 5.39 -27.40 -21.38
N LYS A 2 4.28 -27.16 -20.66
CA LYS A 2 3.83 -25.86 -20.14
C LYS A 2 2.74 -26.21 -19.13
N VAL A 3 3.04 -26.11 -17.83
CA VAL A 3 2.01 -26.26 -16.80
C VAL A 3 1.18 -24.99 -16.87
N PHE A 4 0.11 -25.03 -17.66
CA PHE A 4 -0.90 -23.99 -17.68
C PHE A 4 -1.66 -24.12 -16.36
N LEU A 5 -1.16 -23.45 -15.32
CA LEU A 5 -1.96 -23.19 -14.13
C LEU A 5 -3.28 -22.63 -14.66
N GLY A 6 -4.39 -23.35 -14.45
CA GLY A 6 -5.73 -23.02 -14.96
C GLY A 6 -6.31 -21.76 -14.31
N LEU A 7 -5.52 -20.69 -14.28
CA LEU A 7 -5.83 -19.41 -13.71
C LEU A 7 -6.88 -18.78 -14.62
N LYS A 8 -8.13 -18.84 -14.18
CA LYS A 8 -9.22 -18.07 -14.77
C LYS A 8 -8.99 -16.61 -14.42
N THR A 9 -8.14 -15.92 -15.18
CA THR A 9 -7.98 -14.48 -15.05
C THR A 9 -9.26 -13.82 -15.51
N ARG A 10 -9.92 -13.11 -14.61
CA ARG A 10 -11.07 -12.26 -14.94
C ARG A 10 -10.65 -11.24 -16.00
N PRO A 11 -11.23 -11.21 -17.20
CA PRO A 11 -10.78 -10.33 -18.28
C PRO A 11 -10.86 -8.85 -17.89
N GLU A 12 -11.84 -8.49 -17.06
CA GLU A 12 -11.96 -7.15 -16.49
C GLU A 12 -10.80 -6.79 -15.55
N LEU A 13 -10.28 -7.76 -14.79
CA LEU A 13 -9.12 -7.55 -13.92
C LEU A 13 -7.85 -7.37 -14.75
N LEU A 14 -7.66 -8.20 -15.78
CA LEU A 14 -6.51 -8.08 -16.68
C LEU A 14 -6.49 -6.73 -17.39
N SER A 15 -7.64 -6.29 -17.91
CA SER A 15 -7.75 -4.99 -18.58
C SER A 15 -7.41 -3.83 -17.65
N LYS A 16 -7.93 -3.84 -16.42
CA LYS A 16 -7.58 -2.81 -15.41
C LYS A 16 -6.10 -2.81 -15.06
N LEU A 17 -5.51 -3.99 -14.83
CA LEU A 17 -4.08 -4.10 -14.55
C LEU A 17 -3.25 -3.52 -15.69
N GLN A 18 -3.57 -3.87 -16.94
CA GLN A 18 -2.91 -3.35 -18.14
C GLN A 18 -3.02 -1.83 -18.26
N GLN A 19 -4.20 -1.25 -17.98
CA GLN A 19 -4.39 0.21 -17.98
C GLN A 19 -3.55 0.92 -16.91
N THR A 20 -3.21 0.23 -15.83
CA THR A 20 -2.37 0.78 -14.75
C THR A 20 -0.87 0.50 -14.91
N VAL A 21 -0.47 -0.29 -15.92
CA VAL A 21 0.95 -0.59 -16.18
C VAL A 21 1.69 0.71 -16.46
N GLY A 22 2.78 0.94 -15.74
CA GLY A 22 3.61 2.13 -15.86
C GLY A 22 3.08 3.36 -15.13
N ARG A 23 1.88 3.31 -14.52
CA ARG A 23 1.39 4.39 -13.66
C ARG A 23 2.25 4.45 -12.40
N LYS A 24 2.89 5.60 -12.17
CA LYS A 24 3.56 5.87 -10.89
C LYS A 24 2.52 6.16 -9.80
N PRO A 25 2.64 5.57 -8.61
CA PRO A 25 1.78 5.93 -7.48
C PRO A 25 1.92 7.42 -7.14
N SER A 26 0.83 8.06 -6.76
CA SER A 26 0.85 9.42 -6.20
C SER A 26 1.44 9.44 -4.80
N ALA A 27 1.81 10.62 -4.30
CA ALA A 27 2.37 10.77 -2.96
C ALA A 27 1.42 10.24 -1.86
N ALA A 28 0.10 10.47 -1.99
CA ALA A 28 -0.90 9.93 -1.07
C ALA A 28 -0.95 8.39 -1.10
N GLU A 29 -0.85 7.80 -2.29
CA GLU A 29 -0.82 6.33 -2.42
C GLU A 29 0.45 5.72 -1.84
N ILE A 30 1.60 6.39 -2.01
CA ILE A 30 2.88 5.98 -1.40
C ILE A 30 2.76 6.05 0.13
N LEU A 31 2.16 7.10 0.68
CA LEU A 31 1.93 7.23 2.11
C LEU A 31 1.05 6.08 2.64
N GLU A 32 -0.06 5.78 1.97
CA GLU A 32 -0.93 4.65 2.37
C GLU A 32 -0.24 3.29 2.28
N GLN A 33 0.63 3.09 1.29
CA GLN A 33 1.45 1.88 1.17
C GLN A 33 2.43 1.78 2.33
N ARG A 34 3.11 2.87 2.70
CA ARG A 34 4.02 2.92 3.86
C ARG A 34 3.29 2.65 5.17
N ILE A 35 2.12 3.27 5.38
CA ILE A 35 1.27 3.01 6.55
C ILE A 35 0.91 1.53 6.61
N SER A 36 0.50 0.94 5.49
CA SER A 36 0.10 -0.47 5.44
C SER A 36 1.28 -1.41 5.70
N PHE A 37 2.46 -1.09 5.18
CA PHE A 37 3.68 -1.87 5.39
C PHE A 37 4.12 -1.84 6.86
N VAL A 38 4.18 -0.65 7.46
CA VAL A 38 4.56 -0.50 8.87
C VAL A 38 3.52 -1.15 9.77
N PHE A 39 2.23 -0.86 9.57
CA PHE A 39 1.18 -1.45 10.39
C PHE A 39 1.15 -2.98 10.30
N GLY A 40 1.37 -3.55 9.10
CA GLY A 40 1.42 -4.99 8.89
C GLY A 40 2.64 -5.70 9.47
N SER A 41 3.72 -4.97 9.82
CA SER A 41 4.90 -5.53 10.47
C SER A 41 4.84 -5.47 12.00
N LEU A 42 3.84 -4.77 12.57
CA LEU A 42 3.62 -4.71 14.01
C LEU A 42 3.08 -6.04 14.53
N LYS A 43 3.38 -6.34 15.80
CA LYS A 43 2.78 -7.48 16.47
C LYS A 43 1.26 -7.24 16.64
N PRO A 44 0.43 -8.29 16.51
CA PRO A 44 -1.03 -8.16 16.67
C PRO A 44 -1.46 -7.60 18.04
N ASP A 45 -0.64 -7.80 19.08
CA ASP A 45 -0.86 -7.36 20.46
C ASP A 45 -0.22 -6.00 20.79
N SER A 46 0.35 -5.31 19.79
CA SER A 46 1.04 -4.03 20.00
C SER A 46 0.14 -2.89 20.49
N GLY A 47 -1.18 -3.01 20.35
CA GLY A 47 -2.15 -1.96 20.69
C GLY A 47 -2.06 -0.70 19.81
N ILE A 48 -1.16 -0.67 18.84
CA ILE A 48 -0.96 0.44 17.92
C ILE A 48 -2.04 0.38 16.83
N THR A 49 -2.63 1.53 16.53
CA THR A 49 -3.64 1.70 15.50
C THR A 49 -3.02 2.18 14.19
N ARG A 50 -3.73 1.94 13.08
CA ARG A 50 -3.33 2.44 11.75
C ARG A 50 -3.21 3.96 11.70
N GLU A 51 -4.06 4.68 12.46
CA GLU A 51 -4.01 6.15 12.53
C GLU A 51 -2.76 6.63 13.27
N GLN A 52 -2.37 5.96 14.35
CA GLN A 52 -1.12 6.28 15.05
C GLN A 52 0.10 6.08 14.16
N VAL A 53 0.13 5.03 13.34
CA VAL A 53 1.18 4.82 12.33
C VAL A 53 1.19 5.97 11.31
N ARG A 54 0.02 6.44 10.86
CA ARG A 54 -0.08 7.59 9.94
C ARG A 54 0.51 8.85 10.55
N GLN A 55 0.16 9.19 11.79
CA GLN A 55 0.66 10.39 12.46
C GLN A 55 2.19 10.35 12.61
N ILE A 56 2.74 9.22 13.08
CA ILE A 56 4.19 9.03 13.24
C ILE A 56 4.93 9.21 11.90
N LEU A 57 4.39 8.66 10.81
CA LEU A 57 5.00 8.79 9.48
C LEU A 57 4.95 10.24 8.97
N LEU A 58 3.86 10.97 9.20
CA LEU A 58 3.73 12.38 8.82
C LEU A 58 4.68 13.28 9.62
N GLU A 59 4.84 13.00 10.91
CA GLU A 59 5.81 13.67 11.79
C GLU A 59 7.25 13.40 11.34
N HIS A 60 7.58 12.13 11.07
CA HIS A 60 8.91 11.72 10.60
C HIS A 60 9.30 12.38 9.28
N ASP A 61 8.35 12.49 8.34
CA ASP A 61 8.58 13.08 7.03
C ASP A 61 8.56 14.63 7.06
N GLY A 62 8.44 15.25 8.23
CA GLY A 62 8.40 16.71 8.40
C GLY A 62 7.14 17.38 7.84
N SER A 63 6.11 16.58 7.50
CA SER A 63 4.84 17.08 6.95
C SER A 63 3.96 17.74 8.02
N VAL A 64 4.27 17.52 9.30
CA VAL A 64 3.72 18.27 10.43
C VAL A 64 4.74 19.33 10.84
N SER A 65 4.75 20.45 10.13
CA SER A 65 5.47 21.64 10.60
C SER A 65 4.80 22.13 11.87
N LYS A 66 5.52 22.15 12.99
CA LYS A 66 5.16 22.97 14.16
C LYS A 66 4.90 24.40 13.68
N SER A 67 3.64 24.81 13.67
CA SER A 67 3.24 26.23 13.70
C SER A 67 3.13 26.66 15.15
#